data_AF-A0A1H8RND0-F1
#
_entry.id   AF-A0A1H8RND0-F1
#
_cell.length_a   1.000
_cell.length_b   1.000
_cell.length_c   1.000
_cell.angle_alpha   90.00
_cell.angle_beta   90.00
_cell.angle_gamma   90.00
#
_symmetry.space_group_name_H-M   'P 1'
#
loop_
_entity.id
_entity.type
_entity.pdbx_description
1 polymer ?
#
loop_
_entity_poly.entity_id
_entity_poly.type
_entity_poly.pdbx_seq_one_letter_code
_entity_poly.pdbx_strand_id
1 'polypeptide(L)'
;MNISIGEAVMWAALAGQYVLGFVFVASLLKVITARRPRFAHLAFMQWRTRAVSGKWLAIARINRGEASFKERERLLAGCGFTGDAALYVLARRLFFAGIPLWCMLAYGLSLVDIGGIPRAAAPLLLSIIVLLLLWDQPWLDAIRRTRAERMTKEIYIVSNQLLYLAGSSLHIHTKLMRCLPYTRTMRSEMQMLLGEWYHDAEGSLRRLKLRLGTEEGLSFVETIDSLRLHESEQYYELLRERIQDYKEKLELAKNSRKESTSYLLFVLAGLPIMYTFQIFIYPWVREGQKLFSTLN
;
A
#
# COMPACT_ATOMS: atom_id res chain seq x y z
N MET A 1 -44.38 22.77 17.16
CA MET A 1 -43.78 23.33 15.92
C MET A 1 -42.24 23.35 15.90
N ASN A 2 -41.55 23.41 17.05
CA ASN A 2 -40.07 23.35 17.08
C ASN A 2 -39.46 21.96 16.80
N ILE A 3 -40.22 20.88 16.97
CA ILE A 3 -39.73 19.50 16.77
C ILE A 3 -39.50 19.18 15.29
N SER A 4 -40.37 19.65 14.38
CA SER A 4 -40.22 19.40 12.94
C SER A 4 -39.06 20.17 12.29
N ILE A 5 -38.73 21.35 12.82
CA ILE A 5 -37.59 22.14 12.35
C ILE A 5 -36.28 21.48 12.83
N GLY A 6 -36.24 20.96 14.06
CA GLY A 6 -35.09 20.23 14.58
C GLY A 6 -34.80 18.94 13.81
N GLU A 7 -35.84 18.17 13.47
CA GLU A 7 -35.69 16.97 12.64
C GLU A 7 -35.21 17.31 11.22
N ALA A 8 -35.77 18.35 10.59
CA ALA A 8 -35.36 18.79 9.26
C ALA A 8 -33.88 19.25 9.23
N VAL A 9 -33.43 19.97 10.26
CA VAL A 9 -32.03 20.40 10.39
C VAL A 9 -31.11 19.20 10.63
N MET A 10 -31.54 18.22 11.43
CA MET A 10 -30.76 16.99 11.67
C MET A 10 -30.60 16.16 10.39
N TRP A 11 -31.67 15.97 9.62
CA TRP A 11 -31.62 15.26 8.33
C TRP A 11 -30.77 15.99 7.29
N ALA A 12 -30.86 17.33 7.24
CA ALA A 12 -30.00 18.13 6.36
C ALA A 12 -28.52 18.04 6.76
N ALA A 13 -28.21 18.03 8.06
CA ALA A 13 -26.85 17.85 8.55
C ALA A 13 -26.28 16.45 8.25
N LEU A 14 -27.11 15.40 8.40
CA LEU A 14 -26.75 14.03 8.03
C LEU A 14 -26.49 13.88 6.53
N ALA A 15 -27.37 14.42 5.70
CA ALA A 15 -27.19 14.44 4.25
C ALA A 15 -25.90 15.19 3.85
N GLY A 16 -25.62 16.33 4.48
CA GLY A 16 -24.38 17.08 4.30
C GLY A 16 -23.13 16.29 4.69
N GLN A 17 -23.16 15.57 5.81
CA GLN A 17 -22.06 14.70 6.24
C GLN A 17 -21.78 13.58 5.25
N TYR A 18 -22.81 12.93 4.70
CA TYR A 18 -22.64 11.89 3.69
C TYR A 18 -22.10 12.42 2.36
N VAL A 19 -22.57 13.59 1.91
CA VAL A 19 -22.08 14.22 0.68
C VAL A 19 -20.62 14.66 0.84
N LEU A 20 -20.27 15.30 1.97
CA LEU A 20 -18.88 15.68 2.26
C LEU A 20 -17.97 14.47 2.42
N GLY A 21 -18.44 13.41 3.10
CA GLY A 21 -17.72 12.14 3.20
C GLY A 21 -17.47 11.51 1.83
N PHE A 22 -18.47 11.52 0.95
CA PHE A 22 -18.34 11.01 -0.41
C PHE A 22 -17.36 11.84 -1.25
N VAL A 23 -17.44 13.18 -1.19
CA VAL A 23 -16.50 14.08 -1.89
C VAL A 23 -15.08 13.89 -1.37
N PHE A 24 -14.90 13.73 -0.05
CA PHE A 24 -13.61 13.45 0.57
C PHE A 24 -13.02 12.13 0.05
N VAL A 25 -13.80 11.04 0.07
CA VAL A 25 -13.38 9.74 -0.45
C VAL A 25 -13.07 9.80 -1.95
N ALA A 26 -13.91 10.46 -2.75
CA ALA A 26 -13.70 10.65 -4.17
C ALA A 26 -12.43 11.46 -4.47
N SER A 27 -12.14 12.50 -3.68
CA SER A 27 -10.93 13.31 -3.81
C SER A 27 -9.67 12.52 -3.44
N LEU A 28 -9.71 11.69 -2.40
CA LEU A 28 -8.64 10.76 -2.02
C LEU A 28 -8.37 9.75 -3.13
N LEU A 29 -9.42 9.16 -3.71
CA LEU A 29 -9.31 8.27 -4.87
C LEU A 29 -8.69 8.98 -6.08
N LYS A 30 -9.05 10.24 -6.31
CA LYS A 30 -8.50 11.07 -7.40
C LYS A 30 -7.01 11.40 -7.20
N VAL A 31 -6.58 11.66 -5.96
CA VAL A 31 -5.18 11.86 -5.61
C VAL A 31 -4.37 10.57 -5.76
N ILE A 32 -4.95 9.41 -5.43
CA ILE A 32 -4.34 8.09 -5.67
C ILE A 32 -4.22 7.79 -7.17
N THR A 33 -5.15 8.26 -8.00
CA THR A 33 -5.12 8.08 -9.47
C THR A 33 -4.36 9.17 -10.23
N ALA A 34 -4.05 10.30 -9.61
CA ALA A 34 -3.24 11.35 -10.21
C ALA A 34 -1.85 10.81 -10.55
N ARG A 35 -1.54 10.74 -11.84
CA ARG A 35 -0.26 10.24 -12.35
C ARG A 35 0.89 11.05 -11.75
N ARG A 36 1.83 10.36 -11.09
CA ARG A 36 3.04 11.00 -10.54
C ARG A 36 3.76 11.79 -11.65
N PRO A 37 4.15 13.05 -11.39
CA PRO A 37 4.82 13.87 -12.39
C PRO A 37 6.13 13.22 -12.84
N ARG A 38 6.38 13.27 -14.14
CA ARG A 38 7.48 12.58 -14.86
C ARG A 38 8.89 12.91 -14.33
N PHE A 39 9.03 13.98 -13.56
CA PHE A 39 10.30 14.50 -13.01
C PHE A 39 10.48 14.33 -11.49
N ALA A 40 9.54 13.70 -10.77
CA ALA A 40 9.68 13.47 -9.33
C ALA A 40 10.89 12.58 -8.97
N HIS A 41 11.40 11.79 -9.91
CA HIS A 41 12.55 10.89 -9.70
C HIS A 41 13.87 11.64 -9.45
N LEU A 42 14.04 12.85 -10.00
CA LEU A 42 15.26 13.66 -9.80
C LEU A 42 15.31 14.26 -8.38
N ALA A 43 14.18 14.73 -7.85
CA ALA A 43 14.07 15.21 -6.48
C ALA A 43 14.20 14.07 -5.45
N PHE A 44 13.70 12.87 -5.78
CA PHE A 44 13.80 11.70 -4.92
C PHE A 44 15.25 11.17 -4.79
N MET A 45 16.09 11.38 -5.80
CA MET A 45 17.46 10.88 -5.84
C MET A 45 18.38 11.59 -4.81
N GLN A 46 18.14 12.86 -4.51
CA GLN A 46 18.84 13.60 -3.46
C GLN A 46 18.34 13.27 -2.04
N TRP A 47 17.10 12.82 -1.91
CA TRP A 47 16.54 12.37 -0.62
C TRP A 47 16.98 10.96 -0.24
N ARG A 48 17.44 10.17 -1.23
CA ARG A 48 17.92 8.79 -1.08
C ARG A 48 19.20 8.68 -0.24
N THR A 49 19.98 9.75 -0.09
CA THR A 49 21.32 9.72 0.53
C THR A 49 21.45 10.47 1.85
N ARG A 50 20.42 11.22 2.28
CA ARG A 50 20.44 11.92 3.57
C ARG A 50 19.95 11.02 4.69
N ALA A 51 20.88 10.39 5.38
CA ALA A 51 20.62 9.80 6.69
C ALA A 51 20.23 10.91 7.69
N VAL A 52 19.23 10.65 8.52
CA VAL A 52 18.84 11.58 9.59
C VAL A 52 19.98 11.66 10.61
N SER A 53 20.36 12.89 10.98
CA SER A 53 21.40 13.12 11.97
C SER A 53 21.02 12.45 13.30
N GLY A 54 21.98 11.74 13.91
CA GLY A 54 21.80 11.02 15.16
C GLY A 54 21.31 11.89 16.33
N LYS A 55 21.52 13.21 16.28
CA LYS A 55 21.01 14.16 17.28
C LYS A 55 19.48 14.20 17.34
N TRP A 56 18.82 14.21 16.17
CA TRP A 56 17.35 14.21 16.08
C TRP A 56 16.77 12.87 16.53
N LEU A 57 17.45 11.77 16.22
CA LEU A 57 17.09 10.43 16.69
C LEU A 57 17.21 10.30 18.21
N ALA A 58 18.26 10.88 18.81
CA ALA A 58 18.47 10.89 20.26
C ALA A 58 17.41 11.73 20.99
N ILE A 59 17.07 12.92 20.48
CA ILE A 59 15.98 13.76 21.02
C ILE A 59 14.64 13.02 20.98
N ALA A 60 14.37 12.33 19.87
CA ALA A 60 13.16 11.53 19.71
C ALA A 60 13.22 10.18 20.43
N ARG A 61 14.30 9.83 21.14
CA ARG A 61 14.54 8.50 21.76
C ARG A 61 14.28 7.33 20.82
N ILE A 62 14.66 7.46 19.54
CA ILE A 62 14.51 6.40 18.53
C ILE A 62 15.83 5.66 18.44
N ASN A 63 15.82 4.37 18.77
CA ASN A 63 16.98 3.50 18.61
C ASN A 63 16.83 2.65 17.34
N ARG A 64 17.80 2.74 16.43
CA ARG A 64 17.83 1.92 15.19
C ARG A 64 17.96 0.41 15.47
N GLY A 65 18.43 0.04 16.66
CA GLY A 65 18.53 -1.35 17.10
C GLY A 65 17.21 -1.98 17.51
N GLU A 66 16.16 -1.19 17.75
CA GLU A 66 14.88 -1.67 18.26
C GLU A 66 14.12 -2.50 17.21
N ALA A 67 13.49 -3.59 17.64
CA ALA A 67 12.75 -4.49 16.75
C ALA A 67 11.62 -3.76 16.00
N SER A 68 10.94 -2.83 16.68
CA SER A 68 9.84 -2.01 16.13
C SER A 68 10.30 -1.05 15.03
N PHE A 69 11.57 -0.64 15.04
CA PHE A 69 12.19 0.19 14.01
C PHE A 69 12.58 -0.65 12.80
N LYS A 70 13.26 -1.78 13.03
CA LYS A 70 13.69 -2.71 11.97
C LYS A 70 12.51 -3.27 11.17
N GLU A 71 11.40 -3.57 11.85
CA GLU A 71 10.18 -4.01 11.17
C GLU A 71 9.66 -2.94 10.20
N ARG A 72 9.53 -1.70 10.66
CA ARG A 72 9.06 -0.58 9.82
C ARG A 72 10.02 -0.24 8.69
N GLU A 73 11.32 -0.28 8.96
CA GLU A 73 12.36 -0.13 7.94
C GLU A 73 12.21 -1.19 6.85
N ARG A 74 12.00 -2.46 7.23
CA ARG A 74 11.78 -3.56 6.28
C ARG A 74 10.47 -3.39 5.50
N LEU A 75 9.41 -2.89 6.12
CA LEU A 75 8.12 -2.62 5.45
C LEU A 75 8.25 -1.48 4.43
N LEU A 76 8.88 -0.37 4.81
CA LEU A 76 9.10 0.78 3.94
C LEU A 76 10.02 0.42 2.76
N ALA A 77 11.12 -0.28 3.03
CA ALA A 77 11.99 -0.81 1.98
C ALA A 77 11.23 -1.72 1.02
N GLY A 78 10.38 -2.61 1.54
CA GLY A 78 9.50 -3.47 0.75
C GLY A 78 8.50 -2.71 -0.12
N CYS A 79 8.03 -1.54 0.32
CA CYS A 79 7.17 -0.64 -0.46
C CYS A 79 7.92 0.10 -1.59
N GLY A 80 9.26 -0.01 -1.65
CA GLY A 80 10.10 0.73 -2.58
C GLY A 80 10.44 2.15 -2.10
N PHE A 81 10.24 2.42 -0.81
CA PHE A 81 10.75 3.65 -0.21
C PHE A 81 12.25 3.51 0.00
N THR A 82 13.01 4.44 -0.57
CA THR A 82 14.48 4.42 -0.59
C THR A 82 15.11 5.49 0.30
N GLY A 83 14.29 6.26 1.03
CA GLY A 83 14.75 7.21 2.03
C GLY A 83 15.00 6.55 3.39
N ASP A 84 15.61 7.28 4.31
CA ASP A 84 15.86 6.81 5.68
C ASP A 84 14.53 6.58 6.42
N ALA A 85 14.28 5.35 6.86
CA ALA A 85 13.11 4.97 7.65
C ALA A 85 12.99 5.78 8.96
N ALA A 86 14.11 6.32 9.45
CA ALA A 86 14.15 7.25 10.57
C ALA A 86 13.24 8.47 10.38
N LEU A 87 13.14 9.03 9.17
CA LEU A 87 12.28 10.20 8.93
C LEU A 87 10.82 9.86 9.18
N TYR A 88 10.38 8.70 8.72
CA TYR A 88 9.00 8.25 8.89
C TYR A 88 8.67 8.04 10.38
N VAL A 89 9.52 7.30 11.09
CA VAL A 89 9.31 7.01 12.52
C VAL A 89 9.37 8.29 13.36
N LEU A 90 10.28 9.21 13.03
CA LEU A 90 10.41 10.49 13.70
C LEU A 90 9.19 11.39 13.46
N ALA A 91 8.74 11.53 12.21
CA ALA A 91 7.54 12.30 11.89
C ALA A 91 6.30 11.74 12.60
N ARG A 92 6.15 10.41 12.61
CA ARG A 92 5.09 9.71 13.36
C ARG A 92 5.17 10.04 14.86
N ARG A 93 6.36 9.93 15.47
CA ARG A 93 6.52 10.17 16.91
C ARG A 93 6.29 11.63 17.29
N LEU A 94 6.73 12.58 16.47
CA LEU A 94 6.42 14.00 16.64
C LEU A 94 4.92 14.27 16.51
N PHE A 95 4.24 13.61 15.57
CA PHE A 95 2.80 13.74 15.42
C PHE A 95 2.06 13.26 16.67
N PHE A 96 2.41 12.08 17.19
CA PHE A 96 1.82 11.54 18.44
C PHE A 96 2.14 12.41 19.65
N ALA A 97 3.38 12.91 19.78
CA ALA A 97 3.74 13.84 20.85
C ALA A 97 2.99 15.17 20.77
N GLY A 98 2.64 15.60 19.55
CA GLY A 98 1.86 16.81 19.30
C GLY A 98 0.35 16.66 19.49
N ILE A 99 -0.19 15.45 19.74
CA ILE A 99 -1.64 15.22 19.91
C ILE A 99 -2.31 16.21 20.87
N PRO A 100 -1.82 16.48 22.09
CA PRO A 100 -2.49 17.44 22.98
C PRO A 100 -2.60 18.83 22.36
N LEU A 101 -1.57 19.27 21.63
CA LEU A 101 -1.56 20.54 20.91
C LEU A 101 -2.51 20.52 19.71
N TRP A 102 -2.57 19.42 18.95
CA TRP A 102 -3.54 19.23 17.88
C TRP A 102 -4.99 19.20 18.39
N CYS A 103 -5.24 18.59 19.54
CA CYS A 103 -6.55 18.58 20.19
C CYS A 103 -6.95 19.99 20.62
N MET A 104 -6.02 20.76 21.22
CA MET A 104 -6.26 22.15 21.61
C MET A 104 -6.54 23.04 20.38
N LEU A 105 -5.80 22.85 19.29
CA LEU A 105 -6.04 23.54 18.03
C LEU A 105 -7.38 23.13 17.40
N ALA A 106 -7.71 21.85 17.36
CA ALA A 106 -8.97 21.35 16.82
C ALA A 106 -10.17 21.86 17.63
N TYR A 107 -10.02 21.94 18.96
CA TYR A 107 -11.01 22.54 19.84
C TYR A 107 -11.13 24.05 19.62
N GLY A 108 -10.01 24.77 19.54
CA GLY A 108 -10.00 26.21 19.24
C GLY A 108 -10.66 26.53 17.89
N LEU A 109 -10.38 25.73 16.85
CA LEU A 109 -11.01 25.86 15.54
C LEU A 109 -12.51 25.54 15.57
N SER A 110 -12.97 24.66 16.48
CA SER A 110 -14.40 24.36 16.65
C SER A 110 -15.18 25.51 17.30
N LEU A 111 -14.51 26.45 17.96
CA LEU A 111 -15.10 27.63 18.58
C LEU A 111 -15.24 28.81 17.59
N VAL A 112 -14.47 28.79 16.50
CA VAL A 112 -14.54 29.83 15.45
C VAL A 112 -15.57 29.39 14.42
N ASP A 113 -16.67 30.14 14.27
CA ASP A 113 -17.62 29.92 13.18
C ASP A 113 -17.02 30.37 11.85
N ILE A 114 -16.24 29.48 11.25
CA ILE A 114 -15.78 29.61 9.87
C ILE A 114 -16.94 29.13 9.00
N GLY A 115 -17.67 30.08 8.42
CA GLY A 115 -18.93 29.84 7.70
C GLY A 115 -18.90 28.61 6.79
N GLY A 116 -19.79 27.65 7.07
CA GLY A 116 -20.01 26.45 6.27
C GLY A 116 -19.28 25.18 6.75
N ILE A 117 -18.33 25.28 7.69
CA ILE A 117 -17.64 24.09 8.24
C ILE A 117 -18.32 23.68 9.56
N PRO A 118 -18.84 22.44 9.68
CA PRO A 118 -19.44 22.01 10.94
C PRO A 118 -18.38 21.98 12.04
N ARG A 119 -18.73 22.45 13.25
CA ARG A 119 -17.81 22.55 14.39
C ARG A 119 -17.13 21.21 14.76
N ALA A 120 -17.78 20.10 14.45
CA ALA A 120 -17.25 18.75 14.63
C ALA A 120 -16.21 18.32 13.58
N ALA A 121 -16.03 19.06 12.49
CA ALA A 121 -15.14 18.66 11.39
C ALA A 121 -13.67 18.56 11.81
N ALA A 122 -13.16 19.55 12.57
CA ALA A 122 -11.78 19.56 13.03
C ALA A 122 -11.43 18.39 13.96
N PRO A 123 -12.20 18.09 15.04
CA PRO A 123 -11.91 16.93 15.88
C PRO A 123 -12.12 15.60 15.16
N LEU A 124 -13.09 15.51 14.23
CA LEU A 124 -13.33 14.30 13.45
C LEU A 124 -12.19 14.05 12.44
N LEU A 125 -11.68 15.08 11.80
CA LEU A 125 -10.52 14.96 10.91
C LEU A 125 -9.27 14.53 11.69
N LEU A 126 -9.04 15.08 12.88
CA LEU A 126 -7.94 14.66 13.75
C LEU A 126 -8.07 13.19 14.15
N SER A 127 -9.27 12.73 14.52
CA SER A 127 -9.49 11.33 14.91
C SER A 127 -9.26 10.37 13.75
N ILE A 128 -9.70 10.72 12.53
CA ILE A 128 -9.41 9.95 11.31
C ILE A 128 -7.89 9.83 11.07
N ILE A 129 -7.16 10.94 11.17
CA ILE A 129 -5.70 10.93 10.96
C ILE A 129 -5.01 10.03 12.01
N VAL A 130 -5.40 10.15 13.27
CA VAL A 130 -4.85 9.31 14.35
C VAL A 130 -5.14 7.83 14.09
N LEU A 131 -6.36 7.47 13.70
CA LEU A 131 -6.72 6.09 13.35
C LEU A 131 -5.90 5.56 12.17
N LEU A 132 -5.70 6.36 11.11
CA LEU A 132 -4.86 6.00 9.97
C LEU A 132 -3.40 5.77 10.38
N LEU A 133 -2.83 6.63 11.24
CA LEU A 133 -1.47 6.45 11.75
C LEU A 133 -1.34 5.25 12.71
N LEU A 134 -2.41 4.87 13.41
CA LEU A 134 -2.42 3.67 14.27
C LEU A 134 -2.48 2.39 13.43
N TRP A 135 -3.21 2.41 12.31
CA TRP A 135 -3.36 1.29 11.39
C TRP A 135 -2.36 1.30 10.23
N ASP A 136 -1.30 2.10 10.27
CA ASP A 136 -0.36 2.24 9.16
C ASP A 136 0.34 0.91 8.76
N GLN A 137 0.64 0.06 9.74
CA GLN A 137 1.37 -1.20 9.55
C GLN A 137 0.68 -2.16 8.57
N PRO A 138 -0.59 -2.57 8.74
CA PRO A 138 -1.27 -3.43 7.77
C PRO A 138 -1.38 -2.79 6.38
N TRP A 139 -1.48 -1.46 6.29
CA TRP A 139 -1.45 -0.76 4.99
C TRP A 139 -0.09 -0.88 4.30
N LEU A 140 1.00 -0.65 5.03
CA LEU A 140 2.37 -0.81 4.50
C LEU A 140 2.61 -2.27 4.08
N ASP A 141 2.13 -3.23 4.87
CA ASP A 141 2.20 -4.65 4.53
C ASP A 141 1.44 -4.99 3.25
N ALA A 142 0.22 -4.48 3.10
CA ALA A 142 -0.57 -4.68 1.89
C ALA A 142 0.10 -4.04 0.65
N ILE A 143 0.67 -2.84 0.79
CA ILE A 143 1.42 -2.17 -0.28
C ILE A 143 2.66 -2.98 -0.67
N ARG A 144 3.41 -3.48 0.32
CA ARG A 144 4.57 -4.36 0.09
C ARG A 144 4.18 -5.62 -0.67
N ARG A 145 3.14 -6.34 -0.22
CA ARG A 145 2.65 -7.56 -0.88
C ARG A 145 2.20 -7.30 -2.31
N THR A 146 1.42 -6.25 -2.53
CA THR A 146 0.94 -5.90 -3.88
C THR A 146 2.09 -5.47 -4.81
N ARG A 147 3.12 -4.80 -4.30
CA ARG A 147 4.34 -4.50 -5.07
C ARG A 147 5.09 -5.79 -5.43
N ALA A 148 5.28 -6.70 -4.47
CA ALA A 148 5.93 -7.98 -4.71
C ALA A 148 5.19 -8.79 -5.78
N GLU A 149 3.86 -8.92 -5.70
CA GLU A 149 3.05 -9.58 -6.72
C GLU A 149 3.21 -8.95 -8.12
N ARG A 150 3.25 -7.62 -8.20
CA ARG A 150 3.47 -6.90 -9.47
C ARG A 150 4.86 -7.21 -10.04
N MET A 151 5.88 -7.25 -9.18
CA MET A 151 7.23 -7.64 -9.59
C MET A 151 7.27 -9.10 -10.06
N THR A 152 6.66 -10.04 -9.33
CA THR A 152 6.57 -11.45 -9.76
C THR A 152 5.88 -11.58 -11.11
N LYS A 153 4.80 -10.82 -11.35
CA LYS A 153 4.13 -10.78 -12.66
C LYS A 153 5.04 -10.25 -13.77
N GLU A 154 5.80 -9.20 -13.49
CA GLU A 154 6.76 -8.64 -14.46
C GLU A 154 7.92 -9.61 -14.73
N ILE A 155 8.45 -10.28 -13.70
CA ILE A 155 9.46 -11.34 -13.82
C ILE A 155 8.91 -12.46 -14.70
N TYR A 156 7.70 -12.95 -14.42
CA TYR A 156 7.05 -13.99 -15.23
C TYR A 156 6.97 -13.60 -16.72
N ILE A 157 6.58 -12.35 -17.03
CA ILE A 157 6.50 -11.88 -18.43
C ILE A 157 7.90 -11.79 -19.05
N VAL A 158 8.88 -11.25 -18.33
CA VAL A 158 10.26 -11.12 -18.81
C VAL A 158 10.90 -12.49 -19.03
N SER A 159 10.73 -13.43 -18.11
CA SER A 159 11.24 -14.79 -18.22
C SER A 159 10.64 -15.52 -19.42
N ASN A 160 9.33 -15.40 -19.66
CA ASN A 160 8.71 -15.92 -20.88
C ASN A 160 9.32 -15.28 -22.13
N GLN A 161 9.51 -13.95 -22.13
CA GLN A 161 10.12 -13.26 -23.27
C GLN A 161 11.57 -13.67 -23.51
N LEU A 162 12.34 -13.94 -22.46
CA LEU A 162 13.68 -14.50 -22.57
C LEU A 162 13.66 -15.90 -23.16
N LEU A 163 12.70 -16.74 -22.77
CA LEU A 163 12.52 -18.08 -23.34
C LEU A 163 12.16 -18.02 -24.83
N TYR A 164 11.31 -17.08 -25.25
CA TYR A 164 11.01 -16.84 -26.67
C TYR A 164 12.26 -16.40 -27.46
N LEU A 165 13.23 -15.77 -26.80
CA LEU A 165 14.49 -15.34 -27.41
C LEU A 165 15.62 -16.37 -27.27
N ALA A 166 15.38 -17.54 -26.67
CA ALA A 166 16.42 -18.53 -26.37
C ALA A 166 17.23 -18.93 -27.62
N GLY A 167 16.55 -19.21 -28.74
CA GLY A 167 17.19 -19.58 -30.02
C GLY A 167 17.79 -18.42 -30.83
N SER A 168 17.79 -17.20 -30.29
CA SER A 168 18.36 -16.03 -30.96
C SER A 168 19.87 -15.90 -30.66
N SER A 169 20.67 -15.53 -31.67
CA SER A 169 22.10 -15.22 -31.56
C SER A 169 22.45 -13.94 -30.77
N LEU A 170 21.45 -13.30 -30.17
CA LEU A 170 21.63 -12.08 -29.39
C LEU A 170 22.23 -12.39 -28.02
N HIS A 171 23.19 -11.58 -27.58
CA HIS A 171 23.68 -11.67 -26.20
C HIS A 171 22.57 -11.36 -25.18
N ILE A 172 22.70 -11.93 -23.98
CA ILE A 172 21.75 -11.78 -22.87
C ILE A 172 21.43 -10.30 -22.56
N HIS A 173 22.41 -9.40 -22.65
CA HIS A 173 22.20 -7.96 -22.47
C HIS A 173 21.18 -7.39 -23.45
N THR A 174 21.31 -7.75 -24.74
CA THR A 174 20.39 -7.28 -25.79
C THR A 174 19.01 -7.92 -25.63
N LYS A 175 18.96 -9.19 -25.22
CA LYS A 175 17.70 -9.88 -24.88
C LYS A 175 16.97 -9.17 -23.73
N LEU A 176 17.68 -8.83 -22.65
CA LEU A 176 17.14 -8.07 -21.52
C LEU A 176 16.71 -6.65 -21.90
N MET A 177 17.47 -5.95 -22.74
CA MET A 177 17.08 -4.64 -23.30
C MET A 177 15.74 -4.71 -24.03
N ARG A 178 15.50 -5.78 -24.82
CA ARG A 178 14.19 -6.01 -25.48
C ARG A 178 13.06 -6.30 -24.50
N CYS A 179 13.38 -6.82 -23.32
CA CYS A 179 12.41 -7.11 -22.26
C CYS A 179 12.02 -5.87 -21.42
N LEU A 180 12.77 -4.76 -21.49
CA LEU A 180 12.50 -3.54 -20.73
C LEU A 180 11.06 -3.00 -20.82
N PRO A 181 10.38 -2.98 -22.00
CA PRO A 181 9.03 -2.45 -22.11
C PRO A 181 8.01 -3.18 -21.22
N TYR A 182 8.24 -4.46 -20.93
CA TYR A 182 7.38 -5.29 -20.08
C TYR A 182 7.57 -5.04 -18.59
N THR A 183 8.70 -4.42 -18.21
CA THR A 183 8.93 -3.97 -16.83
C THR A 183 8.29 -2.61 -16.61
N ARG A 184 7.50 -2.44 -15.55
CA ARG A 184 6.93 -1.16 -15.12
C ARG A 184 7.43 -0.80 -13.73
N THR A 185 7.24 -1.70 -12.77
CA THR A 185 7.66 -1.53 -11.39
C THR A 185 9.16 -1.74 -11.21
N MET A 186 9.77 -2.68 -11.93
CA MET A 186 11.21 -2.92 -11.87
C MET A 186 12.04 -2.18 -12.93
N ARG A 187 11.39 -1.36 -13.77
CA ARG A 187 12.01 -0.71 -14.93
C ARG A 187 13.25 0.10 -14.58
N SER A 188 13.15 0.97 -13.56
CA SER A 188 14.27 1.80 -13.14
C SER A 188 15.48 0.97 -12.73
N GLU A 189 15.24 -0.14 -12.02
CA GLU A 189 16.32 -1.00 -11.55
C GLU A 189 16.92 -1.82 -12.69
N MET A 190 16.10 -2.27 -13.63
CA MET A 190 16.56 -2.95 -14.84
C MET A 190 17.34 -2.01 -15.76
N GLN A 191 16.96 -0.73 -15.86
CA GLN A 191 17.73 0.26 -16.62
C GLN A 191 19.08 0.55 -16.00
N MET A 192 19.16 0.63 -14.66
CA MET A 192 20.44 0.79 -13.96
C MET A 192 21.34 -0.43 -14.16
N LEU A 193 20.79 -1.64 -14.05
CA LEU A 193 21.48 -2.88 -14.38
C LEU A 193 22.08 -2.82 -15.80
N LEU A 194 21.25 -2.49 -16.80
CA LEU A 194 21.65 -2.51 -18.20
C LEU A 194 22.64 -1.40 -18.56
N GLY A 195 22.63 -0.28 -17.83
CA GLY A 195 23.62 0.79 -17.95
C GLY A 195 24.98 0.42 -17.33
N GLU A 196 24.98 -0.28 -16.20
CA GLU A 196 26.20 -0.74 -15.51
C GLU A 196 26.77 -2.04 -16.10
N TRP A 197 26.00 -2.73 -16.96
CA TRP A 197 26.29 -4.08 -17.44
C TRP A 197 27.66 -4.26 -18.09
N TYR A 198 28.09 -3.32 -18.93
CA TYR A 198 29.36 -3.41 -19.64
C TYR A 198 30.59 -3.15 -18.75
N HIS A 199 30.39 -2.46 -17.62
CA HIS A 199 31.47 -2.18 -16.66
C HIS A 199 31.60 -3.28 -15.61
N ASP A 200 30.47 -3.74 -15.06
CA ASP A 200 30.43 -4.68 -13.95
C ASP A 200 29.09 -5.44 -13.94
N ALA A 201 28.97 -6.48 -14.77
CA ALA A 201 27.75 -7.28 -14.89
C ALA A 201 27.41 -8.02 -13.59
N GLU A 202 28.41 -8.59 -12.90
CA GLU A 202 28.18 -9.36 -11.68
C GLU A 202 27.78 -8.46 -10.51
N GLY A 203 28.51 -7.37 -10.29
CA GLY A 203 28.17 -6.43 -9.23
C GLY A 203 26.87 -5.68 -9.52
N SER A 204 26.53 -5.41 -10.78
CA SER A 204 25.24 -4.82 -11.13
C SER A 204 24.08 -5.81 -10.91
N LEU A 205 24.26 -7.10 -11.21
CA LEU A 205 23.30 -8.16 -10.85
C LEU A 205 23.15 -8.27 -9.32
N ARG A 206 24.25 -8.23 -8.56
CA ARG A 206 24.19 -8.24 -7.09
C ARG A 206 23.48 -7.00 -6.53
N ARG A 207 23.68 -5.82 -7.12
CA ARG A 207 22.94 -4.61 -6.76
C ARG A 207 21.46 -4.74 -7.11
N LEU A 208 21.12 -5.30 -8.27
CA LEU A 208 19.74 -5.56 -8.66
C LEU A 208 19.05 -6.54 -7.67
N LYS A 209 19.75 -7.62 -7.28
CA LYS A 209 19.31 -8.59 -6.26
C LYS A 209 18.86 -7.89 -4.99
N LEU A 210 19.67 -6.96 -4.48
CA LEU A 210 19.36 -6.18 -3.28
C LEU A 210 18.19 -5.19 -3.47
N ARG A 211 18.07 -4.57 -4.65
CA ARG A 211 17.04 -3.55 -4.91
C ARG A 211 15.65 -4.14 -5.19
N LEU A 212 15.58 -5.33 -5.80
CA LEU A 212 14.32 -6.05 -5.98
C LEU A 212 13.76 -6.50 -4.62
N GLY A 213 14.61 -7.09 -3.77
CA GLY A 213 14.25 -7.42 -2.38
C GLY A 213 13.09 -8.40 -2.23
N THR A 214 12.72 -9.12 -3.29
CA THR A 214 11.70 -10.18 -3.32
C THR A 214 12.37 -11.52 -3.62
N GLU A 215 11.85 -12.62 -3.07
CA GLU A 215 12.41 -13.96 -3.28
C GLU A 215 12.47 -14.34 -4.76
N GLU A 216 11.42 -14.00 -5.51
CA GLU A 216 11.35 -14.23 -6.95
C GLU A 216 12.39 -13.39 -7.70
N GLY A 217 12.64 -12.16 -7.22
CA GLY A 217 13.69 -11.30 -7.77
C GLY A 217 15.09 -11.89 -7.55
N LEU A 218 15.35 -12.52 -6.40
CA LEU A 218 16.61 -13.20 -6.13
C LEU A 218 16.82 -14.36 -7.11
N SER A 219 15.82 -15.24 -7.23
CA SER A 219 15.84 -16.40 -8.14
C SER A 219 15.99 -15.97 -9.60
N PHE A 220 15.31 -14.90 -10.01
CA PHE A 220 15.40 -14.36 -11.36
C PHE A 220 16.81 -13.83 -11.68
N VAL A 221 17.42 -13.09 -10.76
CA VAL A 221 18.80 -12.58 -10.93
C VAL A 221 19.80 -13.73 -11.02
N GLU A 222 19.67 -14.76 -10.20
CA GLU A 222 20.53 -15.95 -10.25
C GLU A 222 20.39 -16.71 -11.58
N THR A 223 19.17 -16.75 -12.12
CA THR A 223 18.91 -17.34 -13.44
C THR A 223 19.55 -16.51 -14.55
N ILE A 224 19.47 -15.17 -14.50
CA ILE A 224 20.16 -14.30 -15.47
C ILE A 224 21.67 -14.46 -15.39
N ASP A 225 22.22 -14.53 -14.17
CA ASP A 225 23.66 -14.69 -13.98
C ASP A 225 24.16 -16.01 -14.56
N SER A 226 23.37 -17.08 -14.36
CA SER A 226 23.65 -18.39 -14.95
C SER A 226 23.60 -18.35 -16.48
N LEU A 227 22.56 -17.74 -17.06
CA LEU A 227 22.41 -17.56 -18.52
C LEU A 227 23.50 -16.67 -19.12
N ARG A 228 24.04 -15.71 -18.35
CA ARG A 228 25.15 -14.85 -18.77
C ARG A 228 26.45 -15.65 -18.90
N LEU A 229 26.74 -16.50 -17.92
CA LEU A 229 27.98 -17.29 -17.89
C LEU A 229 27.92 -18.47 -18.88
N HIS A 230 26.75 -19.09 -19.00
CA HIS A 230 26.55 -20.29 -19.80
C HIS A 230 25.21 -20.20 -20.53
N GLU A 231 25.25 -19.82 -21.80
CA GLU A 231 24.08 -19.84 -22.67
C GLU A 231 23.84 -21.27 -23.17
N SER A 232 23.50 -22.18 -22.25
CA SER A 232 23.18 -23.58 -22.54
C SER A 232 21.68 -23.84 -22.46
N GLU A 233 21.21 -24.82 -23.22
CA GLU A 233 19.81 -25.24 -23.25
C GLU A 233 19.31 -25.69 -21.86
N GLN A 234 20.20 -26.23 -21.03
CA GLN A 234 19.88 -26.68 -19.67
C GLN A 234 19.42 -25.53 -18.76
N TYR A 235 20.02 -24.34 -18.89
CA TYR A 235 19.60 -23.17 -18.12
C TYR A 235 18.27 -22.59 -18.62
N TYR A 236 17.92 -22.81 -19.89
CA TYR A 236 16.60 -22.47 -20.41
C TYR A 236 15.52 -23.46 -19.95
N GLU A 237 15.85 -24.73 -19.74
CA GLU A 237 14.94 -25.67 -19.07
C GLU A 237 14.71 -25.28 -17.61
N LEU A 238 15.76 -24.87 -16.89
CA LEU A 238 15.60 -24.31 -15.54
C LEU A 238 14.71 -23.06 -15.56
N LEU A 239 14.89 -22.17 -16.54
CA LEU A 239 14.04 -21.00 -16.71
C LEU A 239 12.57 -21.39 -16.93
N ARG A 240 12.30 -22.46 -17.69
CA ARG A 240 10.94 -22.99 -17.92
C ARG A 240 10.31 -23.50 -16.62
N GLU A 241 11.07 -24.22 -15.79
CA GLU A 241 10.62 -24.66 -14.47
C GLU A 241 10.28 -23.45 -13.58
N ARG A 242 11.16 -22.45 -13.51
CA ARG A 242 10.91 -21.21 -12.74
C ARG A 242 9.68 -20.44 -13.23
N ILE A 243 9.42 -20.43 -14.54
CA ILE A 243 8.21 -19.79 -15.10
C ILE A 243 6.96 -20.48 -14.58
N GLN A 244 6.97 -21.82 -14.47
CA GLN A 244 5.86 -22.58 -13.91
C GLN A 244 5.66 -22.26 -12.42
N ASP A 245 6.72 -22.21 -11.62
CA ASP A 245 6.66 -21.79 -10.21
C ASP A 245 6.03 -20.39 -10.05
N TYR A 246 6.45 -19.43 -10.89
CA TYR A 246 5.90 -18.08 -10.85
C TYR A 246 4.42 -18.04 -11.24
N LYS A 247 4.01 -18.86 -12.22
CA LYS A 247 2.61 -18.98 -12.63
C LYS A 247 1.75 -19.48 -11.47
N GLU A 248 2.18 -20.54 -10.79
CA GLU A 248 1.49 -21.12 -9.64
C GLU A 248 1.35 -20.10 -8.49
N LYS A 249 2.43 -19.37 -8.15
CA LYS A 249 2.37 -18.30 -7.16
C LYS A 249 1.37 -17.19 -7.52
N LEU A 250 1.31 -16.81 -8.80
CA LEU A 250 0.36 -15.80 -9.27
C LEU A 250 -1.10 -16.31 -9.23
N GLU A 251 -1.33 -17.57 -9.51
CA GLU A 251 -2.65 -18.22 -9.41
C GLU A 251 -3.11 -18.31 -7.95
N LEU A 252 -2.23 -18.71 -7.04
CA LEU A 252 -2.49 -18.69 -5.59
C LEU A 252 -2.86 -17.29 -5.10
N ALA A 253 -2.10 -16.26 -5.49
CA ALA A 253 -2.41 -14.87 -5.15
C ALA A 253 -3.74 -14.38 -5.74
N LYS A 254 -4.12 -14.87 -6.94
CA LYS A 254 -5.42 -14.55 -7.54
C LYS A 254 -6.57 -15.21 -6.77
N ASN A 255 -6.40 -16.46 -6.35
CA ASN A 255 -7.42 -17.19 -5.59
C ASN A 255 -7.63 -16.58 -4.20
N SER A 256 -6.54 -16.26 -3.49
CA SER A 256 -6.60 -15.57 -2.19
C SER A 256 -7.35 -14.22 -2.26
N ARG A 257 -7.16 -13.45 -3.35
CA ARG A 257 -7.92 -12.20 -3.56
C ARG A 257 -9.40 -12.43 -3.80
N LYS A 258 -9.78 -13.45 -4.56
CA LYS A 258 -11.19 -13.80 -4.78
C LYS A 258 -11.84 -14.16 -3.45
N GLU A 259 -11.18 -15.00 -2.66
CA GLU A 259 -11.66 -15.43 -1.35
C GLU A 259 -11.85 -14.23 -0.39
N SER A 260 -10.85 -13.36 -0.29
CA SER A 260 -10.92 -12.13 0.53
C SER A 260 -12.07 -11.21 0.08
N THR A 261 -12.29 -11.09 -1.23
CA THR A 261 -13.39 -10.28 -1.79
C THR A 261 -14.74 -10.90 -1.46
N SER A 262 -14.85 -12.23 -1.55
CA SER A 262 -16.07 -12.96 -1.16
C SER A 262 -16.39 -12.75 0.32
N TYR A 263 -15.41 -12.82 1.21
CA TYR A 263 -15.60 -12.54 2.64
C TYR A 263 -16.06 -11.10 2.89
N LEU A 264 -15.46 -10.12 2.21
CA LEU A 264 -15.85 -8.72 2.33
C LEU A 264 -17.30 -8.50 1.84
N LEU A 265 -17.66 -9.09 0.71
CA LEU A 265 -19.03 -9.02 0.19
C LEU A 265 -20.03 -9.69 1.14
N PHE A 266 -19.66 -10.80 1.78
CA PHE A 266 -20.50 -11.46 2.78
C PHE A 266 -20.77 -10.55 3.99
N VAL A 267 -19.74 -9.87 4.52
CA VAL A 267 -19.91 -8.92 5.63
C VAL A 267 -20.77 -7.72 5.21
N LEU A 268 -20.53 -7.16 4.02
CA LEU A 268 -21.31 -6.04 3.49
C LEU A 268 -22.77 -6.41 3.24
N ALA A 269 -23.05 -7.64 2.79
CA ALA A 269 -24.41 -8.15 2.65
C ALA A 269 -25.07 -8.44 4.02
N GLY A 270 -24.29 -8.81 5.04
CA GLY A 270 -24.78 -9.01 6.40
C GLY A 270 -25.26 -7.72 7.08
N LEU A 271 -24.64 -6.57 6.81
CA LEU A 271 -25.03 -5.28 7.38
C LEU A 271 -26.51 -4.90 7.13
N PRO A 272 -27.03 -4.87 5.89
CA PRO A 272 -28.43 -4.55 5.65
C PRO A 272 -29.38 -5.60 6.24
N ILE A 273 -29.01 -6.89 6.25
CA ILE A 273 -29.80 -7.94 6.92
C ILE A 273 -29.92 -7.64 8.42
N MET A 274 -28.79 -7.39 9.09
CA MET A 274 -28.77 -7.02 10.50
C MET A 274 -29.58 -5.76 10.79
N TYR A 275 -29.47 -4.75 9.93
CA TYR A 275 -30.23 -3.50 10.06
C TYR A 275 -31.72 -3.71 9.89
N THR A 276 -32.12 -4.60 8.96
CA THR A 276 -33.52 -4.99 8.76
C THR A 276 -34.08 -5.70 10.00
N PHE A 277 -33.30 -6.60 10.59
CA PHE A 277 -33.67 -7.24 11.86
C PHE A 277 -33.86 -6.23 12.99
N GLN A 278 -32.96 -5.25 13.11
CA GLN A 278 -33.03 -4.22 14.17
C GLN A 278 -34.20 -3.26 14.00
N ILE A 279 -34.49 -2.80 12.78
CA ILE A 279 -35.53 -1.80 12.53
C ILE A 279 -36.92 -2.42 12.46
N PHE A 280 -37.07 -3.56 11.80
CA PHE A 280 -38.40 -4.12 11.52
C PHE A 280 -38.77 -5.23 12.49
N ILE A 281 -37.87 -6.18 12.73
CA ILE A 281 -38.23 -7.41 13.45
C ILE A 281 -38.16 -7.20 14.97
N TYR A 282 -37.09 -6.57 15.47
CA TYR A 282 -36.87 -6.39 16.90
C TYR A 282 -37.98 -5.61 17.61
N PRO A 283 -38.50 -4.49 17.08
CA PRO A 283 -39.61 -3.77 17.73
C PRO A 283 -40.88 -4.60 17.78
N TRP A 284 -41.18 -5.35 16.70
CA TRP A 284 -42.36 -6.20 16.61
C TRP A 284 -42.32 -7.36 17.59
N VAL A 285 -41.16 -8.00 17.76
CA VAL A 285 -40.94 -9.05 18.77
C VAL A 285 -41.11 -8.48 20.19
N ARG A 286 -40.60 -7.27 20.44
CA ARG A 286 -40.73 -6.60 21.74
C ARG A 286 -42.19 -6.23 22.06
N GLU A 287 -42.96 -5.79 21.07
CA GLU A 287 -44.39 -5.52 21.21
C GLU A 287 -45.20 -6.81 21.45
N GLY A 288 -44.89 -7.88 20.72
CA GLY A 288 -45.47 -9.20 20.97
C GLY A 288 -45.22 -9.69 22.41
N GLN A 289 -43.98 -9.60 22.90
CA GLN A 289 -43.66 -9.96 24.28
C GLN A 289 -44.42 -9.12 25.31
N LYS A 290 -44.59 -7.82 25.06
CA LYS A 290 -45.40 -6.96 25.93
C LYS A 290 -46.86 -7.43 25.99
N LEU A 291 -47.47 -7.74 24.85
CA LEU A 291 -48.85 -8.22 24.78
C LEU A 291 -49.04 -9.53 25.55
N PHE A 292 -48.12 -10.49 25.41
CA PHE A 292 -48.17 -11.73 26.18
C PHE A 292 -47.93 -11.52 27.68
N SER A 293 -47.06 -10.58 28.07
CA SER A 293 -46.84 -10.25 29.49
C SER A 293 -48.02 -9.53 30.16
N THR A 294 -48.92 -8.93 29.39
CA THR A 294 -50.14 -8.30 29.91
C THR A 294 -51.35 -9.25 29.96
N LEU A 295 -51.27 -10.41 29.30
CA LEU A 295 -52.32 -11.43 29.26
C LEU A 295 -52.15 -12.52 30.34
N ASN A 296 -50.94 -12.69 30.87
CA ASN A 296 -50.62 -13.50 32.05
C ASN A 296 -50.64 -12.64 33.31
#